data_AF-A0A819QFD2-F1
#
_entry.id   AF-A0A819QFD2-F1
#
_cell.length_a   1.000
_cell.length_b   1.000
_cell.length_c   1.000
_cell.angle_alpha   90.00
_cell.angle_beta   90.00
_cell.angle_gamma   90.00
#
_symmetry.space_group_name_H-M   'P 1'
#
loop_
_entity.id
_entity.type
_entity.pdbx_description
1 polymer ?
#
loop_
_entity_poly.entity_id
_entity_poly.type
_entity_poly.pdbx_seq_one_letter_code
_entity_poly.pdbx_strand_id
1 'polypeptide(L)'
;IVFFIGGYMFFVRQLSENYGVQNRIVILSFAVTFALSCMMFELIIFEILALLEQTSRYLHWRLGLYSMLFLLVFLIPFYIAYLLLNTIKIVRDFRLALFFTLIAWCFYLYTFWKLGNPFPMSNRHEFFSIEQCAVSDKDISDAQKRLKQVMEIVALKKKRIAAIEHENSLRAIAASLNSNNPWNFLRRTWNSCLTSQLTNQITSSYNNISLIKQDISTYEEIYSQLYSDFVDLQAIQKRIEYSKTLKGKYFHVLGHFFSLYCIWKIIISFINIIFNRVGKVDPVTIGIELTVHYFNFEFDVKFCSQYISFILIGIIVVTSIRGLLITLTKFFYFISSSRSSNVIFLCLSQLMGMYFISSVLLIRMSMPVQYREIISQGLGDLQFNFYHRWFDCIFLLSALFSIGILYLRYRSSQQSLTLYDKNFEKVMKLQ
;
A
#
# COMPACT_ATOMS: atom_id res chain seq x y z
N ILE A 1 -10.16 23.57 -18.48
CA ILE A 1 -10.50 22.56 -19.51
C ILE A 1 -9.34 21.59 -19.75
N VAL A 2 -8.12 22.08 -20.03
CA VAL A 2 -6.94 21.22 -20.27
C VAL A 2 -6.68 20.22 -19.13
N PHE A 3 -6.67 20.66 -17.86
CA PHE A 3 -6.48 19.75 -16.72
C PHE A 3 -7.58 18.69 -16.57
N PHE A 4 -8.82 19.03 -16.94
CA PHE A 4 -9.93 18.09 -16.92
C PHE A 4 -9.78 17.02 -18.01
N ILE A 5 -9.42 17.42 -19.23
CA ILE A 5 -9.14 16.48 -20.32
C ILE A 5 -7.94 15.59 -19.95
N GLY A 6 -6.88 16.16 -19.37
CA GLY A 6 -5.71 15.41 -18.91
C GLY A 6 -6.07 14.39 -17.81
N GLY A 7 -6.82 14.81 -16.78
CA GLY A 7 -7.27 13.91 -15.72
C GLY A 7 -8.21 12.81 -16.21
N TYR A 8 -9.11 13.14 -17.12
CA TYR A 8 -10.02 12.18 -17.75
C TYR A 8 -9.26 11.16 -18.60
N MET A 9 -8.32 11.61 -19.46
CA MET A 9 -7.49 10.72 -20.27
C MET A 9 -6.58 9.83 -19.43
N PHE A 10 -5.97 10.38 -18.37
CA PHE A 10 -5.16 9.60 -17.44
C PHE A 10 -6.00 8.50 -16.78
N PHE A 11 -7.20 8.82 -16.31
CA PHE A 11 -8.09 7.81 -15.72
C PHE A 11 -8.50 6.75 -16.74
N VAL A 12 -8.94 7.15 -17.93
CA VAL A 12 -9.43 6.22 -18.95
C VAL A 12 -8.30 5.29 -19.43
N ARG A 13 -7.13 5.81 -19.79
CA ARG A 13 -6.03 5.00 -20.33
C ARG A 13 -5.24 4.22 -19.29
N GLN A 14 -5.02 4.79 -18.10
CA GLN A 14 -4.14 4.17 -17.11
C GLN A 14 -4.91 3.31 -16.09
N LEU A 15 -6.09 3.79 -15.68
CA LEU A 15 -6.84 3.23 -14.53
C LEU A 15 -8.10 2.46 -14.94
N SER A 16 -8.77 2.81 -16.05
CA SER A 16 -10.00 2.11 -16.46
C SER A 16 -9.73 0.84 -17.26
N GLU A 17 -8.70 0.88 -18.12
CA GLU A 17 -8.32 -0.22 -19.01
C GLU A 17 -7.86 -1.47 -18.23
N ASN A 18 -7.20 -1.27 -17.09
CA ASN A 18 -6.73 -2.35 -16.23
C ASN A 18 -7.81 -2.93 -15.27
N TYR A 19 -8.94 -2.23 -15.06
CA TYR A 19 -9.87 -2.54 -13.95
C TYR A 19 -11.36 -2.62 -14.36
N GLY A 20 -11.70 -2.49 -15.65
CA GLY A 20 -13.05 -2.72 -16.17
C GLY A 20 -14.11 -1.74 -15.66
N VAL A 21 -13.70 -0.54 -15.23
CA VAL A 21 -14.62 0.48 -14.69
C VAL A 21 -15.41 1.13 -15.81
N GLN A 22 -16.71 0.87 -15.85
CA GLN A 22 -17.62 1.43 -16.87
C GLN A 22 -18.41 2.66 -16.37
N ASN A 23 -18.40 2.95 -15.06
CA ASN A 23 -19.30 3.95 -14.52
C ASN A 23 -18.78 5.37 -14.75
N ARG A 24 -19.40 6.10 -15.69
CA ARG A 24 -19.00 7.45 -16.10
C ARG A 24 -18.94 8.43 -14.94
N ILE A 25 -19.82 8.29 -13.94
CA ILE A 25 -19.86 9.19 -12.78
C ILE A 25 -18.58 9.04 -11.94
N VAL A 26 -18.06 7.83 -11.74
CA VAL A 26 -16.79 7.59 -11.02
C VAL A 26 -15.64 8.29 -11.74
N ILE A 27 -15.58 8.12 -13.06
CA ILE A 27 -14.53 8.71 -13.92
C ILE A 27 -14.59 10.23 -13.84
N LEU A 28 -15.80 10.80 -13.95
CA LEU A 28 -16.02 12.24 -13.88
C LEU A 28 -15.65 12.78 -12.50
N SER A 29 -16.09 12.15 -11.41
CA SER A 29 -15.75 12.59 -10.04
C SER A 29 -14.22 12.62 -9.81
N PHE A 30 -13.50 11.61 -10.30
CA PHE A 30 -12.03 11.60 -10.25
C PHE A 30 -11.42 12.72 -11.10
N ALA A 31 -11.84 12.86 -12.36
CA ALA A 31 -11.31 13.88 -13.27
C ALA A 31 -11.59 15.30 -12.79
N VAL A 32 -12.77 15.58 -12.23
CA VAL A 32 -13.11 16.87 -11.64
C VAL A 32 -12.26 17.14 -10.40
N THR A 33 -12.11 16.18 -9.49
CA THR A 33 -11.27 16.33 -8.28
C THR A 33 -9.81 16.59 -8.65
N PHE A 34 -9.29 15.87 -9.65
CA PHE A 34 -7.95 16.10 -10.17
C PHE A 34 -7.80 17.48 -10.81
N ALA A 35 -8.75 17.88 -11.66
CA ALA A 35 -8.73 19.17 -12.34
C ALA A 35 -8.79 20.34 -11.36
N LEU A 36 -9.68 20.28 -10.37
CA LEU A 36 -9.80 21.31 -9.33
C LEU A 36 -8.55 21.39 -8.46
N SER A 37 -7.92 20.24 -8.16
CA SER A 37 -6.62 20.22 -7.47
C SER A 37 -5.53 20.93 -8.29
N CYS A 38 -5.43 20.62 -9.59
CA CYS A 38 -4.46 21.29 -10.47
C CYS A 38 -4.73 22.80 -10.60
N MET A 39 -5.99 23.19 -10.75
CA MET A 39 -6.40 24.60 -10.81
C MET A 39 -6.03 25.37 -9.54
N MET A 40 -6.27 24.79 -8.36
CA MET A 40 -5.89 25.41 -7.09
C MET A 40 -4.36 25.53 -6.92
N PHE A 41 -3.59 24.56 -7.42
CA PHE A 41 -2.13 24.64 -7.43
C PHE A 41 -1.61 25.70 -8.39
N GLU A 42 -2.19 25.78 -9.59
CA GLU A 42 -1.85 26.82 -10.58
C GLU A 42 -2.18 28.22 -10.05
N LEU A 43 -3.30 28.40 -9.35
CA LEU A 43 -3.64 29.67 -8.70
C LEU A 43 -2.61 30.10 -7.66
N ILE A 44 -1.98 29.16 -6.94
CA ILE A 44 -0.86 29.47 -6.03
C ILE A 44 0.35 29.98 -6.83
N ILE A 45 0.65 29.36 -7.97
CA ILE A 45 1.75 29.81 -8.85
C ILE A 45 1.45 31.21 -9.42
N PHE A 46 0.24 31.46 -9.89
CA PHE A 46 -0.17 32.78 -10.40
C PHE A 46 -0.16 33.85 -9.32
N GLU A 47 -0.44 33.49 -8.07
CA GLU A 47 -0.29 34.42 -6.96
C GLU A 47 1.16 34.87 -6.78
N ILE A 48 2.09 33.92 -6.81
CA ILE A 48 3.52 34.17 -6.59
C ILE A 48 4.16 34.89 -7.77
N LEU A 49 3.77 34.55 -8.99
CA LEU A 49 4.26 35.21 -10.21
C LEU A 49 3.58 36.56 -10.46
N ALA A 50 2.63 36.97 -9.60
CA ALA A 50 1.78 38.15 -9.79
C ALA A 50 1.11 38.19 -11.18
N LEU A 51 0.78 37.01 -11.73
CA LEU A 51 0.06 36.86 -12.98
C LEU A 51 -1.44 36.85 -12.68
N LEU A 52 -2.24 37.53 -13.52
CA LEU A 52 -3.70 37.71 -13.39
C LEU A 52 -4.13 38.77 -12.35
N GLU A 53 -5.23 39.45 -12.64
CA GLU A 53 -5.82 40.47 -11.78
C GLU A 53 -6.28 39.90 -10.42
N GLN A 54 -6.04 40.63 -9.33
CA GLN A 54 -6.32 40.19 -7.95
C GLN A 54 -7.78 39.80 -7.71
N THR A 55 -8.73 40.54 -8.31
CA THR A 55 -10.18 40.28 -8.26
C THR A 55 -10.55 38.94 -8.90
N SER A 56 -9.97 38.66 -10.07
CA SER A 56 -10.15 37.40 -10.80
C SER A 56 -9.56 36.23 -10.02
N ARG A 57 -8.33 36.37 -9.47
CA ARG A 57 -7.70 35.32 -8.65
C ARG A 57 -8.55 34.94 -7.44
N TYR A 58 -9.06 35.94 -6.72
CA TYR A 58 -9.91 35.70 -5.56
C TYR A 58 -11.20 34.95 -5.91
N LEU A 59 -11.86 35.32 -7.01
CA LEU A 59 -13.06 34.63 -7.48
C LEU A 59 -12.77 33.16 -7.82
N HIS A 60 -11.70 32.90 -8.59
CA HIS A 60 -11.31 31.55 -8.98
C HIS A 60 -10.91 30.70 -7.78
N TRP A 61 -10.22 31.29 -6.80
CA TRP A 61 -9.87 30.64 -5.54
C TRP A 61 -11.11 30.24 -4.76
N ARG A 62 -12.05 31.17 -4.57
CA ARG A 62 -13.30 30.95 -3.84
C ARG A 62 -14.15 29.88 -4.51
N LEU A 63 -14.30 29.95 -5.83
CA LEU A 63 -15.04 28.96 -6.61
C LEU A 63 -14.37 27.58 -6.52
N GLY A 64 -13.05 27.51 -6.68
CA GLY A 64 -12.28 26.27 -6.61
C GLY A 64 -12.38 25.60 -5.25
N LEU A 65 -12.24 26.37 -4.17
CA LEU A 65 -12.31 25.86 -2.80
C LEU A 65 -13.73 25.39 -2.45
N TYR A 66 -14.77 26.17 -2.74
CA TYR A 66 -16.15 25.73 -2.50
C TYR A 66 -16.53 24.51 -3.34
N SER A 67 -16.11 24.45 -4.61
CA SER A 67 -16.35 23.31 -5.48
C SER A 67 -15.65 22.04 -4.97
N MET A 68 -14.40 22.14 -4.54
CA MET A 68 -13.65 21.04 -3.92
C MET A 68 -14.29 20.57 -2.61
N LEU A 69 -14.68 21.50 -1.74
CA LEU A 69 -15.30 21.16 -0.46
C LEU A 69 -16.66 20.49 -0.68
N PHE A 70 -17.46 20.97 -1.63
CA PHE A 70 -18.71 20.33 -2.01
C PHE A 70 -18.51 18.88 -2.50
N LEU A 71 -17.52 18.66 -3.37
CA LEU A 71 -17.22 17.33 -3.88
C LEU A 71 -16.80 16.36 -2.77
N LEU A 72 -15.90 16.79 -1.88
CA LEU A 72 -15.32 15.94 -0.85
C LEU A 72 -16.24 15.71 0.35
N VAL A 73 -17.06 16.68 0.72
CA VAL A 73 -17.95 16.55 1.88
C VAL A 73 -19.28 15.89 1.49
N PHE A 74 -19.82 16.21 0.31
CA PHE A 74 -21.16 15.77 -0.06
C PHE A 74 -21.17 14.72 -1.18
N LEU A 75 -20.63 15.04 -2.35
CA LEU A 75 -20.85 14.25 -3.58
C LEU A 75 -20.14 12.90 -3.56
N ILE A 76 -18.84 12.86 -3.23
CA ILE A 76 -18.05 11.64 -3.25
C ILE A 76 -18.49 10.67 -2.12
N PRO A 77 -18.66 11.10 -0.85
CA PRO A 77 -19.16 10.21 0.21
C PRO A 77 -20.56 9.65 -0.05
N PHE A 78 -21.47 10.46 -0.60
CA PHE A 78 -22.80 9.99 -1.02
C PHE A 78 -22.71 8.85 -2.03
N TYR A 79 -21.85 9.03 -3.04
CA TYR A 79 -21.73 8.06 -4.12
C TYR A 79 -20.98 6.80 -3.70
N ILE A 80 -20.01 6.90 -2.77
CA ILE A 80 -19.40 5.74 -2.11
C ILE A 80 -20.47 4.93 -1.36
N ALA A 81 -21.31 5.58 -0.55
CA ALA A 81 -22.38 4.92 0.19
C ALA A 81 -23.39 4.24 -0.76
N TYR A 82 -23.77 4.91 -1.84
CA TYR A 82 -24.65 4.37 -2.88
C TYR A 82 -24.09 3.09 -3.50
N LEU A 83 -22.82 3.12 -3.92
CA LEU A 83 -22.21 1.96 -4.55
C LEU A 83 -21.98 0.81 -3.57
N LEU A 84 -21.62 1.10 -2.31
CA LEU A 84 -21.48 0.08 -1.26
C LEU A 84 -22.81 -0.64 -1.02
N LEU A 85 -23.91 0.10 -0.87
CA LEU A 85 -25.23 -0.51 -0.67
C LEU A 85 -25.71 -1.29 -1.89
N ASN A 86 -25.41 -0.84 -3.10
CA ASN A 86 -25.75 -1.57 -4.33
C ASN A 86 -24.91 -2.84 -4.52
N THR A 87 -23.72 -2.93 -3.92
CA THR A 87 -22.90 -4.16 -3.97
C THR A 87 -23.44 -5.28 -3.09
N ILE A 88 -24.09 -4.91 -1.97
CA ILE A 88 -24.76 -5.85 -1.08
C ILE A 88 -26.13 -6.12 -1.71
N LYS A 89 -26.34 -7.31 -2.30
CA LYS A 89 -27.60 -7.74 -2.97
C LYS A 89 -28.87 -7.71 -2.10
N ILE A 90 -28.81 -7.12 -0.90
CA ILE A 90 -29.87 -7.06 0.11
C ILE A 90 -31.05 -6.18 -0.33
N VAL A 91 -30.84 -5.20 -1.20
CA VAL A 91 -31.93 -4.35 -1.69
C VAL A 91 -32.05 -4.44 -3.20
N ARG A 92 -33.04 -5.20 -3.68
CA ARG A 92 -33.33 -5.33 -5.12
C ARG A 92 -34.06 -4.09 -5.69
N ASP A 93 -34.69 -3.29 -4.83
CA ASP A 93 -35.45 -2.10 -5.22
C ASP A 93 -34.63 -0.82 -5.14
N PHE A 94 -34.55 -0.10 -6.27
CA PHE A 94 -33.82 1.17 -6.39
C PHE A 94 -34.23 2.22 -5.34
N ARG A 95 -35.53 2.33 -5.03
CA ARG A 95 -36.06 3.33 -4.07
C ARG A 95 -35.60 3.06 -2.64
N LEU A 96 -35.57 1.80 -2.23
CA LEU A 96 -35.09 1.40 -0.91
C LEU A 96 -33.57 1.58 -0.80
N ALA A 97 -32.82 1.26 -1.85
CA ALA A 97 -31.37 1.45 -1.89
C ALA A 97 -31.00 2.94 -1.73
N LEU A 98 -31.75 3.83 -2.39
CA LEU A 98 -31.58 5.28 -2.26
C LEU A 98 -31.93 5.78 -0.86
N PHE A 99 -33.00 5.25 -0.24
CA PHE A 99 -33.37 5.59 1.13
C PHE A 99 -32.28 5.22 2.15
N PHE A 100 -31.76 3.98 2.09
CA PHE A 100 -30.64 3.57 2.94
C PHE A 100 -29.36 4.37 2.66
N THR A 101 -29.13 4.76 1.41
CA THR A 101 -28.00 5.63 1.03
C THR A 101 -28.13 7.00 1.68
N LEU A 102 -29.31 7.62 1.63
CA LEU A 102 -29.56 8.91 2.28
C LEU A 102 -29.36 8.83 3.79
N ILE A 103 -29.82 7.74 4.43
CA ILE A 103 -29.58 7.51 5.86
C ILE A 103 -28.09 7.42 6.16
N ALA A 104 -27.35 6.58 5.41
CA ALA A 104 -25.90 6.43 5.59
C ALA A 104 -25.15 7.75 5.35
N TRP A 105 -25.58 8.55 4.37
CA TRP A 105 -25.01 9.84 4.07
C TRP A 105 -25.32 10.89 5.15
N CYS A 106 -26.56 10.95 5.65
CA CYS A 106 -26.91 11.80 6.79
C CYS A 106 -26.13 11.41 8.05
N PHE A 107 -25.95 10.10 8.28
CA PHE A 107 -25.09 9.61 9.35
C PHE A 107 -23.62 10.02 9.16
N TYR A 108 -23.11 9.95 7.93
CA TYR A 108 -21.78 10.46 7.60
C TYR A 108 -21.66 11.96 7.87
N LEU A 109 -22.64 12.78 7.49
CA LEU A 109 -22.60 14.22 7.78
C LEU A 109 -22.71 14.51 9.27
N TYR A 110 -23.54 13.77 9.99
CA TYR A 110 -23.64 13.86 11.44
C TYR A 110 -22.30 13.50 12.10
N THR A 111 -21.68 12.39 11.69
CA THR A 111 -20.37 11.99 12.20
C THR A 111 -19.30 12.98 11.80
N PHE A 112 -19.28 13.53 10.58
CA PHE A 112 -18.34 14.57 10.15
C PHE A 112 -18.48 15.85 10.98
N TRP A 113 -19.72 16.31 11.21
CA TRP A 113 -20.01 17.44 12.09
C TRP A 113 -19.64 17.14 13.54
N LYS A 114 -19.91 15.92 14.01
CA LYS A 114 -19.58 15.49 15.36
C LYS A 114 -18.08 15.32 15.54
N LEU A 115 -17.34 14.79 14.56
CA LEU A 115 -15.88 14.57 14.58
C LEU A 115 -15.11 15.89 14.75
N GLY A 116 -15.72 17.02 14.40
CA GLY A 116 -15.19 18.34 14.72
C GLY A 116 -15.17 18.71 16.20
N ASN A 117 -15.86 17.97 17.09
CA ASN A 117 -16.07 18.34 18.50
C ASN A 117 -15.30 17.50 19.54
N PRO A 118 -15.03 16.19 19.36
CA PRO A 118 -14.23 15.39 20.27
C PRO A 118 -13.12 14.64 19.53
N PHE A 119 -11.87 14.86 19.93
CA PHE A 119 -10.83 13.88 19.61
C PHE A 119 -10.24 13.31 20.90
N PRO A 120 -10.63 12.07 21.25
CA PRO A 120 -9.69 11.07 21.75
C PRO A 120 -9.90 9.62 21.22
N MET A 121 -8.79 9.05 20.70
CA MET A 121 -8.24 7.66 20.72
C MET A 121 -8.83 6.41 20.00
N SER A 122 -7.94 5.78 19.19
CA SER A 122 -7.51 4.34 19.05
C SER A 122 -8.56 3.24 18.66
N ASN A 123 -8.36 2.20 17.81
CA ASN A 123 -7.21 1.36 17.41
C ASN A 123 -7.52 0.43 16.17
N ARG A 124 -6.48 0.00 15.42
CA ARG A 124 -6.21 -1.21 14.52
C ARG A 124 -7.18 -1.75 13.43
N HIS A 125 -6.69 -1.96 12.18
CA HIS A 125 -6.08 -3.20 11.62
C HIS A 125 -5.59 -3.04 10.15
N GLU A 126 -4.50 -3.76 9.82
CA GLU A 126 -4.01 -4.35 8.55
C GLU A 126 -4.13 -3.64 7.18
N PHE A 127 -2.97 -3.36 6.54
CA PHE A 127 -2.36 -4.18 5.46
C PHE A 127 -1.21 -3.39 4.79
N PHE A 128 -0.25 -4.14 4.23
CA PHE A 128 0.78 -3.78 3.23
C PHE A 128 2.24 -3.57 3.63
N SER A 129 3.02 -4.44 3.01
CA SER A 129 4.46 -4.63 2.95
C SER A 129 5.13 -3.71 1.94
N ILE A 130 6.24 -3.08 2.35
CA ILE A 130 7.37 -2.77 1.47
C ILE A 130 8.64 -3.09 2.24
N GLU A 131 9.35 -4.11 1.76
CA GLU A 131 10.61 -4.56 2.32
C GLU A 131 11.82 -3.90 1.64
N GLN A 132 12.84 -3.61 2.44
CA GLN A 132 14.24 -3.51 2.02
C GLN A 132 15.08 -4.27 3.06
N CYS A 133 15.55 -5.45 2.68
CA CYS A 133 16.70 -6.10 3.31
C CYS A 133 17.90 -5.91 2.38
N ALA A 134 19.08 -5.64 2.93
CA ALA A 134 20.32 -5.71 2.17
C ALA A 134 20.68 -7.19 2.02
N VAL A 135 20.71 -7.68 0.79
CA VAL A 135 20.96 -9.09 0.46
C VAL A 135 22.38 -9.21 -0.10
N SER A 136 23.14 -10.20 0.36
CA SER A 136 24.46 -10.55 -0.16
C SER A 136 24.33 -11.61 -1.25
N ASP A 137 25.20 -11.61 -2.26
CA ASP A 137 25.17 -12.56 -3.39
C ASP A 137 25.30 -14.04 -2.93
N LYS A 138 25.87 -14.27 -1.75
CA LYS A 138 25.97 -15.60 -1.12
C LYS A 138 24.61 -16.13 -0.68
N ASP A 139 23.76 -15.27 -0.12
CA ASP A 139 22.44 -15.63 0.42
C ASP A 139 21.49 -16.11 -0.69
N ILE A 140 21.61 -15.52 -1.89
CA ILE A 140 20.85 -15.91 -3.08
C ILE A 140 21.26 -17.32 -3.53
N SER A 141 22.57 -17.60 -3.55
CA SER A 141 23.09 -18.91 -3.95
C SER A 141 22.66 -20.03 -2.99
N ASP A 142 22.55 -19.71 -1.70
CA ASP A 142 22.14 -20.66 -0.68
C ASP A 142 20.62 -20.85 -0.66
N ALA A 143 19.83 -19.79 -0.88
CA ALA A 143 18.39 -19.90 -1.12
C ALA A 143 18.07 -20.74 -2.37
N GLN A 144 18.82 -20.56 -3.47
CA GLN A 144 18.67 -21.35 -4.69
C GLN A 144 18.97 -22.84 -4.46
N LYS A 145 20.03 -23.16 -3.71
CA LYS A 145 20.37 -24.55 -3.36
C LYS A 145 19.26 -25.20 -2.52
N ARG A 146 18.75 -24.49 -1.51
CA ARG A 146 17.66 -24.98 -0.64
C ARG A 146 16.37 -25.23 -1.42
N LEU A 147 15.98 -24.31 -2.30
CA LEU A 147 14.82 -24.48 -3.18
C LEU A 147 14.98 -25.70 -4.10
N LYS A 148 16.16 -25.87 -4.70
CA LYS A 148 16.46 -27.02 -5.57
C LYS A 148 16.38 -28.35 -4.82
N GLN A 149 16.92 -28.41 -3.60
CA GLN A 149 16.85 -29.61 -2.76
C GLN A 149 15.40 -30.00 -2.44
N VAL A 150 14.55 -29.05 -2.05
CA VAL A 150 13.13 -29.34 -1.76
C VAL A 150 12.37 -29.75 -3.03
N MET A 151 12.64 -29.10 -4.16
CA MET A 151 12.05 -29.46 -5.46
C MET A 151 12.39 -30.90 -5.85
N GLU A 152 13.64 -31.33 -5.66
CA GLU A 152 14.09 -32.70 -5.94
C GLU A 152 13.37 -33.72 -5.04
N ILE A 153 13.21 -33.42 -3.74
CA ILE A 153 12.47 -34.28 -2.80
C ILE A 153 11.00 -34.44 -3.23
N VAL A 154 10.32 -33.34 -3.58
CA VAL A 154 8.93 -33.37 -4.05
C VAL A 154 8.82 -34.18 -5.35
N ALA A 155 9.73 -33.96 -6.32
CA ALA A 155 9.74 -34.70 -7.59
C ALA A 155 9.95 -36.20 -7.39
N LEU A 156 10.90 -36.60 -6.52
CA LEU A 156 11.17 -38.00 -6.21
C LEU A 156 9.99 -38.67 -5.48
N LYS A 157 9.38 -38.00 -4.50
CA LYS A 157 8.19 -38.52 -3.79
C LYS A 157 6.98 -38.67 -4.73
N LYS A 158 6.73 -37.70 -5.61
CA LYS A 158 5.68 -37.80 -6.64
C LYS A 158 5.93 -38.93 -7.63
N LYS A 159 7.18 -39.10 -8.10
CA LYS A 159 7.58 -40.21 -8.95
C LYS A 159 7.35 -41.56 -8.26
N ARG A 160 7.62 -41.66 -6.96
CA ARG A 160 7.37 -42.88 -6.16
C ARG A 160 5.88 -43.21 -6.06
N ILE A 161 5.00 -42.21 -5.85
CA ILE A 161 3.54 -42.43 -5.89
C ILE A 161 3.10 -42.93 -7.26
N ALA A 162 3.53 -42.28 -8.35
CA ALA A 162 3.16 -42.68 -9.70
C ALA A 162 3.62 -44.11 -10.04
N ALA A 163 4.80 -44.52 -9.57
CA ALA A 163 5.29 -45.89 -9.73
C ALA A 163 4.46 -46.92 -8.96
N ILE A 164 4.10 -46.63 -7.71
CA ILE A 164 3.26 -47.51 -6.88
C ILE A 164 1.84 -47.61 -7.46
N GLU A 165 1.27 -46.50 -7.93
CA GLU A 165 -0.05 -46.45 -8.55
C GLU A 165 -0.06 -47.23 -9.88
N HIS A 166 0.99 -47.09 -10.69
CA HIS A 166 1.19 -47.88 -11.90
C HIS A 166 1.27 -49.38 -11.59
N GLU A 167 2.04 -49.79 -10.57
CA GLU A 167 2.12 -51.20 -10.15
C GLU A 167 0.76 -51.73 -9.64
N ASN A 168 0.03 -50.93 -8.87
CA ASN A 168 -1.31 -51.27 -8.40
C ASN A 168 -2.30 -51.40 -9.58
N SER A 169 -2.21 -50.54 -10.59
CA SER A 169 -3.05 -50.62 -11.79
C SER A 169 -2.76 -51.87 -12.62
N LEU A 170 -1.48 -52.25 -12.77
CA LEU A 170 -1.08 -53.48 -13.43
C LEU A 170 -1.56 -54.72 -12.65
N ARG A 171 -1.45 -54.70 -11.32
CA ARG A 171 -1.97 -55.77 -10.45
C ARG A 171 -3.50 -55.88 -10.56
N ALA A 172 -4.23 -54.77 -10.67
CA ALA A 172 -5.67 -54.77 -10.88
C ALA A 172 -6.07 -55.36 -12.25
N ILE A 173 -5.35 -54.99 -13.32
CA ILE A 173 -5.57 -55.53 -14.68
C ILE A 173 -5.22 -57.03 -14.75
N ALA A 174 -4.13 -57.45 -14.11
CA ALA A 174 -3.76 -58.87 -14.01
C ALA A 174 -4.80 -59.67 -13.20
N ALA A 175 -5.37 -59.07 -12.16
CA ALA A 175 -6.46 -59.68 -11.38
C ALA A 175 -7.76 -59.80 -12.18
N SER A 176 -8.09 -58.84 -13.06
CA SER A 176 -9.29 -58.92 -13.92
C SER A 176 -9.15 -59.96 -15.04
N LEU A 177 -7.95 -60.15 -15.58
CA LEU A 177 -7.68 -61.16 -16.61
C LEU A 177 -7.71 -62.60 -16.07
N ASN A 178 -7.49 -62.79 -14.76
CA ASN A 178 -7.40 -64.11 -14.11
C ASN A 178 -8.75 -64.62 -13.53
N SER A 179 -9.87 -64.06 -13.99
CA SER A 179 -11.24 -64.31 -13.47
C SER A 179 -11.85 -65.68 -13.85
N ASN A 180 -11.30 -66.39 -14.84
CA ASN A 180 -11.96 -67.59 -15.41
C ASN A 180 -11.40 -68.94 -14.94
N ASN A 181 -10.52 -68.99 -13.93
CA ASN A 181 -9.90 -70.24 -13.47
C ASN A 181 -10.51 -70.76 -12.15
N PRO A 182 -11.19 -71.93 -12.13
CA PRO A 182 -11.84 -72.47 -10.93
C PRO A 182 -10.86 -72.84 -9.80
N TRP A 183 -9.59 -73.13 -10.13
CA TRP A 183 -8.50 -73.30 -9.17
C TRP A 183 -8.21 -72.05 -8.31
N ASN A 184 -8.64 -70.86 -8.73
CA ASN A 184 -8.44 -69.62 -7.97
C ASN A 184 -9.41 -69.47 -6.79
N PHE A 185 -10.59 -70.13 -6.81
CA PHE A 185 -11.50 -70.10 -5.66
C PHE A 185 -10.89 -70.87 -4.48
N LEU A 186 -10.44 -72.11 -4.71
CA LEU A 186 -9.73 -72.91 -3.72
C LEU A 186 -8.44 -72.23 -3.22
N ARG A 187 -7.70 -71.55 -4.11
CA ARG A 187 -6.51 -70.77 -3.72
C ARG A 187 -6.85 -69.52 -2.91
N ARG A 188 -8.00 -68.86 -3.17
CA ARG A 188 -8.49 -67.72 -2.38
C ARG A 188 -8.92 -68.14 -0.99
N THR A 189 -9.58 -69.29 -0.82
CA THR A 189 -9.97 -69.80 0.51
C THR A 189 -8.78 -70.36 1.29
N TRP A 190 -7.83 -71.04 0.63
CA TRP A 190 -6.58 -71.48 1.25
C TRP A 190 -5.69 -70.31 1.66
N ASN A 191 -5.53 -69.31 0.77
CA ASN A 191 -4.79 -68.10 1.12
C ASN A 191 -5.52 -67.31 2.20
N SER A 192 -6.85 -67.18 2.20
CA SER A 192 -7.60 -66.47 3.25
C SER A 192 -7.32 -66.98 4.68
N CYS A 193 -6.98 -68.26 4.85
CA CYS A 193 -6.59 -68.84 6.14
C CYS A 193 -5.13 -68.52 6.52
N LEU A 194 -4.23 -68.45 5.53
CA LEU A 194 -2.83 -67.99 5.68
C LEU A 194 -2.69 -66.45 5.67
N THR A 195 -3.77 -65.73 5.37
CA THR A 195 -3.83 -64.28 5.11
C THR A 195 -4.42 -63.51 6.30
N SER A 196 -4.26 -64.01 7.53
CA SER A 196 -4.18 -63.15 8.71
C SER A 196 -2.87 -62.34 8.73
N GLN A 197 -1.87 -62.75 7.91
CA GLN A 197 -0.55 -62.13 7.84
C GLN A 197 -0.35 -61.24 6.59
N LEU A 198 -1.09 -61.48 5.49
CA LEU A 198 -0.99 -60.72 4.23
C LEU A 198 -2.00 -59.56 4.10
N THR A 199 -3.12 -59.57 4.83
CA THR A 199 -4.05 -58.42 4.91
C THR A 199 -3.38 -57.19 5.53
N ASN A 200 -2.41 -57.39 6.42
CA ASN A 200 -1.55 -56.33 6.93
C ASN A 200 -0.71 -55.63 5.85
N GLN A 201 -0.38 -56.28 4.73
CA GLN A 201 0.43 -55.65 3.66
C GLN A 201 -0.38 -54.75 2.72
N ILE A 202 -1.65 -55.04 2.48
CA ILE A 202 -2.53 -54.23 1.62
C ILE A 202 -3.00 -52.99 2.38
N THR A 203 -3.39 -53.13 3.66
CA THR A 203 -3.72 -52.01 4.54
C THR A 203 -2.48 -51.15 4.82
N SER A 204 -1.30 -51.76 4.96
CA SER A 204 -0.01 -51.05 5.04
C SER A 204 0.26 -50.23 3.78
N SER A 205 0.08 -50.78 2.58
CA SER A 205 0.34 -50.04 1.33
C SER A 205 -0.55 -48.82 1.14
N TYR A 206 -1.85 -48.92 1.45
CA TYR A 206 -2.75 -47.76 1.38
C TYR A 206 -2.43 -46.70 2.45
N ASN A 207 -2.15 -47.11 3.68
CA ASN A 207 -1.74 -46.20 4.76
C ASN A 207 -0.40 -45.51 4.45
N ASN A 208 0.53 -46.23 3.81
CA ASN A 208 1.81 -45.67 3.37
C ASN A 208 1.62 -44.63 2.25
N ILE A 209 0.69 -44.86 1.31
CA ILE A 209 0.38 -43.88 0.25
C ILE A 209 -0.23 -42.61 0.85
N SER A 210 -1.17 -42.72 1.80
CA SER A 210 -1.77 -41.54 2.45
C SER A 210 -0.76 -40.75 3.28
N LEU A 211 0.14 -41.42 4.01
CA LEU A 211 1.25 -40.78 4.73
C LEU A 211 2.20 -40.03 3.78
N ILE A 212 2.60 -40.65 2.66
CA ILE A 212 3.46 -40.00 1.67
C ILE A 212 2.75 -38.80 1.01
N LYS A 213 1.42 -38.88 0.81
CA LYS A 213 0.63 -37.75 0.30
C LYS A 213 0.59 -36.57 1.29
N GLN A 214 0.44 -36.85 2.58
CA GLN A 214 0.50 -35.83 3.63
C GLN A 214 1.90 -35.19 3.74
N ASP A 215 2.96 -36.00 3.64
CA ASP A 215 4.32 -35.48 3.52
C ASP A 215 4.44 -34.54 2.32
N ILE A 216 3.97 -34.95 1.13
CA ILE A 216 4.04 -34.13 -0.08
C ILE A 216 3.32 -32.79 0.11
N SER A 217 2.13 -32.76 0.73
CA SER A 217 1.44 -31.49 0.98
C SER A 217 2.26 -30.56 1.88
N THR A 218 2.91 -31.09 2.91
CA THR A 218 3.81 -30.27 3.76
C THR A 218 5.04 -29.77 3.01
N TYR A 219 5.65 -30.60 2.15
CA TYR A 219 6.77 -30.18 1.32
C TYR A 219 6.36 -29.19 0.21
N GLU A 220 5.13 -29.25 -0.30
CA GLU A 220 4.59 -28.29 -1.27
C GLU A 220 4.33 -26.91 -0.65
N GLU A 221 3.88 -26.86 0.60
CA GLU A 221 3.78 -25.62 1.38
C GLU A 221 5.16 -24.99 1.60
N ILE A 222 6.14 -25.79 2.03
CA ILE A 222 7.54 -25.34 2.22
C ILE A 222 8.15 -24.87 0.90
N TYR A 223 7.91 -25.59 -0.20
CA TYR A 223 8.36 -25.20 -1.54
C TYR A 223 7.78 -23.83 -1.94
N SER A 224 6.48 -23.62 -1.72
CA SER A 224 5.80 -22.37 -2.07
C SER A 224 6.36 -21.18 -1.28
N GLN A 225 6.64 -21.39 0.02
CA GLN A 225 7.28 -20.37 0.85
C GLN A 225 8.70 -20.05 0.39
N LEU A 226 9.55 -21.06 0.19
CA LEU A 226 10.93 -20.87 -0.29
C LEU A 226 11.00 -20.25 -1.68
N TYR A 227 10.04 -20.57 -2.55
CA TYR A 227 9.93 -19.97 -3.87
C TYR A 227 9.58 -18.48 -3.81
N SER A 228 8.63 -18.09 -2.95
CA SER A 228 8.30 -16.67 -2.71
C SER A 228 9.52 -15.91 -2.19
N ASP A 229 10.21 -16.46 -1.19
CA ASP A 229 11.43 -15.86 -0.63
C ASP A 229 12.53 -15.70 -1.71
N PHE A 230 12.72 -16.71 -2.57
CA PHE A 230 13.69 -16.62 -3.68
C PHE A 230 13.33 -15.51 -4.69
N VAL A 231 12.05 -15.38 -5.05
CA VAL A 231 11.58 -14.31 -5.94
C VAL A 231 11.83 -12.93 -5.31
N ASP A 232 11.59 -12.78 -4.02
CA ASP A 232 11.85 -11.54 -3.28
C ASP A 232 13.36 -11.21 -3.24
N LEU A 233 14.23 -12.20 -2.99
CA LEU A 233 15.68 -12.04 -3.07
C LEU A 233 16.14 -11.60 -4.46
N GLN A 234 15.58 -12.18 -5.52
CA GLN A 234 15.87 -11.78 -6.90
C GLN A 234 15.40 -10.35 -7.20
N ALA A 235 14.26 -9.94 -6.65
CA ALA A 235 13.77 -8.57 -6.77
C ALA A 235 14.70 -7.58 -6.05
N ILE A 236 15.24 -7.96 -4.90
CA ILE A 236 16.24 -7.15 -4.17
C ILE A 236 17.54 -7.04 -4.97
N GLN A 237 18.02 -8.12 -5.60
CA GLN A 237 19.22 -8.09 -6.43
C GLN A 237 19.09 -7.07 -7.58
N LYS A 238 17.94 -7.07 -8.28
CA LYS A 238 17.66 -6.07 -9.34
C LYS A 238 17.67 -4.64 -8.80
N ARG A 239 17.26 -4.40 -7.55
CA ARG A 239 17.33 -3.07 -6.91
C ARG A 239 18.76 -2.68 -6.56
N ILE A 240 19.61 -3.62 -6.15
CA ILE A 240 21.04 -3.38 -5.89
C ILE A 240 21.77 -3.09 -7.21
N GLU A 241 21.43 -3.79 -8.29
CA GLU A 241 21.98 -3.48 -9.61
C GLU A 241 21.51 -2.10 -10.08
N TYR A 242 20.23 -1.76 -9.88
CA TYR A 242 19.73 -0.42 -10.14
C TYR A 242 20.46 0.66 -9.32
N SER A 243 20.79 0.42 -8.04
CA SER A 243 21.50 1.40 -7.21
C SER A 243 22.93 1.67 -7.68
N LYS A 244 23.57 0.73 -8.38
CA LYS A 244 24.88 0.92 -9.01
C LYS A 244 24.83 1.86 -10.22
N THR A 245 23.68 1.99 -10.89
CA THR A 245 23.49 2.92 -12.02
C THR A 245 23.62 4.38 -11.58
N LEU A 246 24.01 5.28 -12.49
CA LEU A 246 24.09 6.72 -12.19
C LEU A 246 22.74 7.29 -11.71
N LYS A 247 21.64 6.85 -12.33
CA LYS A 247 20.27 7.19 -11.92
C LYS A 247 19.98 6.69 -10.49
N GLY A 248 20.36 5.45 -10.18
CA GLY A 248 20.22 4.86 -8.85
C GLY A 248 21.02 5.60 -7.78
N LYS A 249 22.29 5.93 -8.06
CA LYS A 249 23.15 6.72 -7.16
C LYS A 249 22.54 8.07 -6.82
N TYR A 250 22.00 8.77 -7.82
CA TYR A 250 21.28 10.03 -7.60
C TYR A 250 20.09 9.86 -6.65
N PHE A 251 19.20 8.89 -6.90
CA PHE A 251 18.04 8.64 -6.03
C PHE A 251 18.44 8.17 -4.63
N HIS A 252 19.58 7.48 -4.47
CA HIS A 252 20.09 7.05 -3.18
C HIS A 252 20.59 8.23 -2.33
N VAL A 253 21.36 9.15 -2.93
CA VAL A 253 21.80 10.40 -2.28
C VAL A 253 20.60 11.27 -1.92
N LEU A 254 19.65 11.41 -2.85
CA LEU A 254 18.40 12.15 -2.63
C LEU A 254 17.59 11.53 -1.47
N GLY A 255 17.52 10.19 -1.40
CA GLY A 255 16.88 9.47 -0.30
C GLY A 255 17.53 9.75 1.06
N HIS A 256 18.87 9.79 1.14
CA HIS A 256 19.57 10.17 2.37
C HIS A 256 19.26 11.60 2.81
N PHE A 257 19.24 12.55 1.87
CA PHE A 257 18.84 13.93 2.17
C PHE A 257 17.41 14.00 2.74
N PHE A 258 16.45 13.31 2.11
CA PHE A 258 15.09 13.24 2.62
C PHE A 258 15.00 12.53 3.97
N SER A 259 15.82 11.51 4.23
CA SER A 259 15.85 10.82 5.53
C SER A 259 16.31 11.72 6.66
N LEU A 260 17.33 12.56 6.42
CA LEU A 260 17.81 13.57 7.36
C LEU A 260 16.72 14.63 7.61
N TYR A 261 16.04 15.07 6.55
CA TYR A 261 14.90 15.98 6.68
C TYR A 261 13.77 15.36 7.52
N CYS A 262 13.45 14.07 7.35
CA CYS A 262 12.44 13.38 8.14
C CYS A 262 12.82 13.28 9.62
N ILE A 263 14.08 12.96 9.94
CA ILE A 263 14.58 12.91 11.32
C ILE A 263 14.47 14.31 11.96
N TRP A 264 14.95 15.32 11.26
CA TRP A 264 14.82 16.71 11.69
C TRP A 264 13.37 17.12 11.90
N LYS A 265 12.47 16.74 10.98
CA LYS A 265 11.04 17.04 11.05
C LYS A 265 10.36 16.36 12.25
N ILE A 266 10.74 15.12 12.57
CA ILE A 266 10.27 14.42 13.77
C ILE A 266 10.73 15.17 15.03
N ILE A 267 12.00 15.60 15.09
CA ILE A 267 12.55 16.34 16.23
C ILE A 267 11.86 17.69 16.40
N ILE A 268 11.69 18.48 15.33
CA ILE A 268 11.04 19.80 15.43
C ILE A 268 9.56 19.68 15.78
N SER A 269 8.83 18.72 15.21
CA SER A 269 7.42 18.48 15.57
C SER A 269 7.28 18.05 17.03
N PHE A 270 8.20 17.23 17.55
CA PHE A 270 8.25 16.88 18.98
C PHE A 270 8.50 18.10 19.88
N ILE A 271 9.46 18.96 19.52
CA ILE A 271 9.76 20.21 20.23
C ILE A 271 8.56 21.18 20.17
N ASN A 272 7.91 21.33 19.02
CA ASN A 272 6.76 22.20 18.84
C ASN A 272 5.58 21.81 19.76
N ILE A 273 5.34 20.49 19.91
CA ILE A 273 4.29 19.97 20.80
C ILE A 273 4.65 20.20 22.27
N ILE A 274 5.88 19.89 22.69
CA ILE A 274 6.31 20.00 24.10
C ILE A 274 6.39 21.45 24.57
N PHE A 275 6.99 22.32 23.77
CA PHE A 275 7.19 23.72 24.13
C PHE A 275 6.07 24.64 23.64
N ASN A 276 4.99 24.08 23.06
CA ASN A 276 3.84 24.80 22.49
C ASN A 276 4.27 26.00 21.62
N ARG A 277 5.37 25.81 20.86
CA ARG A 277 6.04 26.87 20.11
C ARG A 277 5.40 26.95 18.72
N VAL A 278 4.75 28.06 18.41
CA VAL A 278 4.00 28.22 17.15
C VAL A 278 4.75 29.14 16.19
N GLY A 279 5.04 28.66 14.98
CA GLY A 279 5.35 29.51 13.82
C GLY A 279 6.71 30.21 13.81
N LYS A 280 7.81 29.51 14.12
CA LYS A 280 9.14 30.02 13.73
C LYS A 280 9.51 29.55 12.33
N VAL A 281 10.22 30.44 11.64
CA VAL A 281 10.71 30.34 10.24
C VAL A 281 11.16 28.93 9.89
N ASP A 282 10.88 28.50 8.66
CA ASP A 282 11.27 27.17 8.19
C ASP A 282 12.76 26.94 8.40
N PRO A 283 13.19 25.71 8.77
CA PRO A 283 14.60 25.40 9.04
C PRO A 283 15.48 25.63 7.82
N VAL A 284 14.93 25.51 6.61
CA VAL A 284 15.60 25.86 5.36
C VAL A 284 15.87 27.37 5.30
N THR A 285 14.89 28.19 5.65
CA THR A 285 15.03 29.67 5.70
C THR A 285 16.05 30.09 6.75
N ILE A 286 16.05 29.46 7.93
CA ILE A 286 17.07 29.70 8.98
C ILE A 286 18.47 29.29 8.49
N GLY A 287 18.58 28.14 7.81
CA GLY A 287 19.85 27.68 7.23
C GLY A 287 20.40 28.62 6.16
N ILE A 288 19.52 29.19 5.32
CA ILE A 288 19.88 30.19 4.31
C ILE A 288 20.33 31.49 4.99
N GLU A 289 19.61 31.99 6.00
CA GLU A 289 20.01 33.18 6.78
C GLU A 289 21.39 33.00 7.44
N LEU A 290 21.65 31.84 8.04
CA LEU A 290 22.94 31.53 8.67
C LEU A 290 24.08 31.47 7.64
N THR A 291 23.79 30.91 6.46
CA THR A 291 24.77 30.80 5.37
C THR A 291 25.11 32.18 4.79
N VAL A 292 24.12 33.05 4.59
CA VAL A 292 24.40 34.41 4.09
C VAL A 292 25.17 35.25 5.10
N HIS A 293 24.84 35.15 6.39
CA HIS A 293 25.61 35.83 7.44
C HIS A 293 27.05 35.30 7.54
N TYR A 294 27.28 34.02 7.23
CA TYR A 294 28.63 33.45 7.19
C TYR A 294 29.46 33.93 5.99
N PHE A 295 28.83 34.15 4.83
CA PHE A 295 29.51 34.56 3.60
C PHE A 295 29.60 36.08 3.39
N ASN A 296 29.02 36.92 4.27
CA ASN A 296 29.06 38.39 4.21
C ASN A 296 28.73 39.00 2.82
N PHE A 297 27.92 38.29 2.04
CA PHE A 297 27.41 38.77 0.76
C PHE A 297 26.16 39.62 1.01
N GLU A 298 26.11 40.85 0.51
CA GLU A 298 24.91 41.72 0.48
C GLU A 298 23.85 41.21 -0.52
N PHE A 299 23.65 39.90 -0.60
CA PHE A 299 22.57 39.32 -1.38
C PHE A 299 21.25 39.57 -0.66
N ASP A 300 20.21 39.93 -1.41
CA ASP A 300 18.85 40.11 -0.87
C ASP A 300 18.28 38.75 -0.43
N VAL A 301 18.64 38.34 0.78
CA VAL A 301 18.36 37.04 1.40
C VAL A 301 16.87 36.76 1.45
N LYS A 302 16.08 37.83 1.62
CA LYS A 302 14.62 37.73 1.64
C LYS A 302 14.08 37.33 0.29
N PHE A 303 14.60 37.84 -0.82
CA PHE A 303 14.11 37.44 -2.14
C PHE A 303 14.51 35.98 -2.46
N CYS A 304 15.79 35.63 -2.31
CA CYS A 304 16.30 34.32 -2.72
C CYS A 304 15.76 33.15 -1.85
N SER A 305 15.67 33.36 -0.52
CA SER A 305 15.12 32.34 0.39
C SER A 305 13.65 32.01 0.12
N GLN A 306 12.88 32.98 -0.37
CA GLN A 306 11.45 32.83 -0.64
C GLN A 306 11.20 31.93 -1.86
N TYR A 307 11.92 32.14 -2.97
CA TYR A 307 11.78 31.28 -4.15
C TYR A 307 12.35 29.88 -3.93
N ILE A 308 13.46 29.75 -3.19
CA ILE A 308 14.05 28.44 -2.88
C ILE A 308 13.11 27.62 -1.98
N SER A 309 12.59 28.22 -0.91
CA SER A 309 11.59 27.56 -0.06
C SER A 309 10.35 27.19 -0.87
N PHE A 310 9.86 28.09 -1.74
CA PHE A 310 8.73 27.81 -2.63
C PHE A 310 8.96 26.62 -3.57
N ILE A 311 10.09 26.57 -4.28
CA ILE A 311 10.44 25.47 -5.18
C ILE A 311 10.53 24.15 -4.39
N LEU A 312 11.14 24.17 -3.21
CA LEU A 312 11.23 23.01 -2.34
C LEU A 312 9.84 22.52 -1.90
N ILE A 313 8.94 23.43 -1.53
CA ILE A 313 7.56 23.09 -1.17
C ILE A 313 6.80 22.51 -2.37
N GLY A 314 6.93 23.10 -3.55
CA GLY A 314 6.33 22.57 -4.78
C GLY A 314 6.83 21.17 -5.10
N ILE A 315 8.13 20.93 -4.96
CA ILE A 315 8.74 19.59 -5.12
C ILE A 315 8.18 18.64 -4.05
N ILE A 316 8.10 19.07 -2.78
CA ILE A 316 7.57 18.26 -1.68
C ILE A 316 6.12 17.86 -1.95
N VAL A 317 5.27 18.77 -2.41
CA VAL A 317 3.85 18.48 -2.70
C VAL A 317 3.71 17.56 -3.92
N VAL A 318 4.46 17.78 -4.99
CA VAL A 318 4.40 16.90 -6.18
C VAL A 318 4.92 15.49 -5.85
N THR A 319 6.02 15.39 -5.10
CA THR A 319 6.59 14.09 -4.69
C THR A 319 5.71 13.37 -3.69
N SER A 320 5.05 14.09 -2.78
CA SER A 320 4.15 13.50 -1.78
C SER A 320 2.82 13.04 -2.38
N ILE A 321 2.23 13.81 -3.32
CA ILE A 321 1.04 13.38 -4.08
C ILE A 321 1.35 12.14 -4.90
N ARG A 322 2.47 12.13 -5.64
CA ARG A 322 2.89 10.95 -6.44
C ARG A 322 3.15 9.74 -5.54
N GLY A 323 3.84 9.93 -4.42
CA GLY A 323 4.14 8.88 -3.45
C GLY A 323 2.87 8.27 -2.86
N LEU A 324 1.95 9.12 -2.38
CA LEU A 324 0.63 8.71 -1.88
C LEU A 324 -0.15 7.96 -2.95
N LEU A 325 -0.23 8.48 -4.17
CA LEU A 325 -1.01 7.86 -5.24
C LEU A 325 -0.48 6.46 -5.59
N ILE A 326 0.84 6.25 -5.56
CA ILE A 326 1.46 4.94 -5.79
C ILE A 326 1.21 3.98 -4.61
N THR A 327 1.40 4.41 -3.37
CA THR A 327 1.19 3.55 -2.19
C THR A 327 -0.27 3.15 -2.04
N LEU A 328 -1.17 4.10 -2.26
CA LEU A 328 -2.61 3.91 -2.20
C LEU A 328 -3.10 3.03 -3.38
N THR A 329 -2.56 3.18 -4.59
CA THR A 329 -2.87 2.27 -5.71
C THR A 329 -2.43 0.84 -5.42
N LYS A 330 -1.27 0.64 -4.77
CA LYS A 330 -0.81 -0.70 -4.33
C LYS A 330 -1.69 -1.28 -3.23
N PHE A 331 -2.08 -0.45 -2.26
CA PHE A 331 -2.99 -0.83 -1.18
C PHE A 331 -4.33 -1.32 -1.76
N PHE A 332 -4.87 -0.57 -2.72
CA PHE A 332 -6.11 -0.95 -3.36
C PHE A 332 -5.97 -2.10 -4.36
N TYR A 333 -4.80 -2.30 -4.99
CA TYR A 333 -4.56 -3.45 -5.84
C TYR A 333 -4.78 -4.78 -5.10
N PHE A 334 -4.35 -4.91 -3.84
CA PHE A 334 -4.59 -6.16 -3.11
C PHE A 334 -5.92 -6.25 -2.38
N ILE A 335 -6.62 -5.13 -2.23
CA ILE A 335 -8.05 -5.12 -1.83
C ILE A 335 -8.98 -5.32 -3.05
N SER A 336 -8.45 -5.22 -4.27
CA SER A 336 -9.24 -5.20 -5.51
C SER A 336 -9.80 -6.58 -5.87
N SER A 337 -11.03 -6.83 -5.43
CA SER A 337 -11.95 -7.75 -6.11
C SER A 337 -12.61 -7.04 -7.29
N SER A 338 -12.93 -7.77 -8.37
CA SER A 338 -13.55 -7.20 -9.59
C SER A 338 -14.90 -6.50 -9.35
N ARG A 339 -15.58 -6.80 -8.24
CA ARG A 339 -16.88 -6.18 -7.87
C ARG A 339 -16.77 -4.83 -7.14
N SER A 340 -15.63 -4.48 -6.54
CA SER A 340 -15.47 -3.28 -5.71
C SER A 340 -14.63 -2.17 -6.36
N SER A 341 -14.19 -2.36 -7.61
CA SER A 341 -13.31 -1.41 -8.32
C SER A 341 -13.85 0.02 -8.35
N ASN A 342 -15.14 0.21 -8.62
CA ASN A 342 -15.77 1.55 -8.63
C ASN A 342 -15.69 2.28 -7.28
N VAL A 343 -15.88 1.56 -6.16
CA VAL A 343 -15.79 2.12 -4.81
C VAL A 343 -14.36 2.50 -4.47
N ILE A 344 -13.42 1.65 -4.87
CA ILE A 344 -11.97 1.87 -4.72
C ILE A 344 -11.54 3.18 -5.39
N PHE A 345 -11.96 3.44 -6.62
CA PHE A 345 -11.59 4.68 -7.33
C PHE A 345 -12.19 5.94 -6.73
N LEU A 346 -13.42 5.87 -6.21
CA LEU A 346 -14.01 7.00 -5.48
C LEU A 346 -13.27 7.26 -4.16
N CYS A 347 -12.88 6.20 -3.45
CA CYS A 347 -12.07 6.32 -2.24
C CYS A 347 -10.69 6.95 -2.55
N LEU A 348 -10.06 6.55 -3.66
CA LEU A 348 -8.84 7.18 -4.17
C LEU A 348 -9.07 8.67 -4.48
N SER A 349 -10.17 9.03 -5.15
CA SER A 349 -10.53 10.42 -5.43
C SER A 349 -10.72 11.23 -4.13
N GLN A 350 -11.41 10.64 -3.15
CA GLN A 350 -11.63 11.26 -1.83
C GLN A 350 -10.30 11.52 -1.13
N LEU A 351 -9.43 10.52 -1.05
CA LEU A 351 -8.13 10.63 -0.39
C LEU A 351 -7.22 11.64 -1.10
N MET A 352 -7.23 11.65 -2.42
CA MET A 352 -6.47 12.63 -3.21
C MET A 352 -6.93 14.07 -2.93
N GLY A 353 -8.23 14.34 -2.97
CA GLY A 353 -8.75 15.69 -2.74
C GLY A 353 -8.58 16.17 -1.29
N MET A 354 -8.79 15.28 -0.29
CA MET A 354 -8.55 15.60 1.12
C MET A 354 -7.07 15.91 1.38
N TYR A 355 -6.17 15.13 0.79
CA TYR A 355 -4.72 15.36 0.88
C TYR A 355 -4.31 16.69 0.24
N PHE A 356 -4.89 17.01 -0.91
CA PHE A 356 -4.60 18.24 -1.63
C PHE A 356 -5.03 19.48 -0.82
N ILE A 357 -6.25 19.50 -0.27
CA ILE A 357 -6.71 20.61 0.58
C ILE A 357 -5.81 20.77 1.81
N SER A 358 -5.42 19.66 2.44
CA SER A 358 -4.48 19.68 3.56
C SER A 358 -3.11 20.26 3.18
N SER A 359 -2.61 19.91 2.00
CA SER A 359 -1.34 20.44 1.48
C SER A 359 -1.40 21.93 1.19
N VAL A 360 -2.49 22.43 0.60
CA VAL A 360 -2.71 23.88 0.37
C VAL A 360 -2.72 24.67 1.68
N LEU A 361 -3.37 24.12 2.72
CA LEU A 361 -3.36 24.73 4.06
C LEU A 361 -1.94 24.84 4.64
N LEU A 362 -1.10 23.82 4.42
CA LEU A 362 0.27 23.76 4.91
C LEU A 362 1.21 24.72 4.13
N ILE A 363 1.01 24.89 2.81
CA ILE A 363 1.82 25.79 1.97
C ILE A 363 1.78 27.24 2.49
N ARG A 364 0.64 27.71 3.01
CA ARG A 364 0.50 29.07 3.55
C ARG A 364 1.55 29.40 4.61
N MET A 365 1.99 28.40 5.37
CA MET A 365 2.84 28.61 6.55
C MET A 365 4.32 28.66 6.24
N SER A 366 4.70 28.10 5.11
CA SER A 366 6.03 28.22 4.54
C SER A 366 6.14 29.39 3.55
N MET A 367 5.04 30.11 3.26
CA MET A 367 5.05 31.35 2.48
C MET A 367 5.28 32.59 3.35
N PRO A 368 5.97 33.63 2.89
CA PRO A 368 6.14 34.92 3.59
C PRO A 368 4.83 35.69 3.78
N VAL A 369 4.79 36.57 4.77
CA VAL A 369 3.58 37.35 5.17
C VAL A 369 2.95 38.09 3.99
N GLN A 370 3.76 38.57 3.03
CA GLN A 370 3.33 39.34 1.85
C GLN A 370 2.43 38.55 0.88
N TYR A 371 2.61 37.23 0.78
CA TYR A 371 1.86 36.37 -0.17
C TYR A 371 0.77 35.53 0.53
N ARG A 372 0.56 35.74 1.84
CA ARG A 372 -0.46 35.02 2.63
C ARG A 372 -1.86 35.61 2.50
N GLU A 373 -2.00 36.82 1.95
CA GLU A 373 -3.25 37.58 2.01
C GLU A 373 -4.42 36.88 1.30
N ILE A 374 -4.22 36.39 0.07
CA ILE A 374 -5.31 35.74 -0.69
C ILE A 374 -5.77 34.44 -0.03
N ILE A 375 -4.85 33.63 0.50
CA ILE A 375 -5.21 32.40 1.21
C ILE A 375 -5.92 32.74 2.53
N SER A 376 -5.46 33.77 3.25
CA SER A 376 -6.08 34.19 4.52
C SER A 376 -7.49 34.75 4.31
N GLN A 377 -7.68 35.56 3.28
CA GLN A 377 -8.98 36.13 2.93
C GLN A 377 -9.94 35.09 2.32
N GLY A 378 -9.41 34.12 1.56
CA GLY A 378 -10.20 33.06 0.93
C GLY A 378 -10.64 31.96 1.90
N LEU A 379 -9.88 31.71 2.97
CA LEU A 379 -10.18 30.70 3.98
C LEU A 379 -10.87 31.26 5.24
N GLY A 380 -10.90 32.59 5.41
CA GLY A 380 -11.45 33.27 6.58
C GLY A 380 -10.57 33.17 7.83
N ASP A 381 -11.13 33.56 8.99
CA ASP A 381 -10.47 33.54 10.31
C ASP A 381 -10.36 32.11 10.90
N LEU A 382 -9.76 31.19 10.16
CA LEU A 382 -9.39 29.90 10.72
C LEU A 382 -8.31 30.09 11.80
N GLN A 383 -8.45 29.41 12.94
CA GLN A 383 -7.41 29.41 13.97
C GLN A 383 -6.25 28.51 13.55
N PHE A 384 -5.41 29.00 12.65
CA PHE A 384 -4.38 28.18 12.00
C PHE A 384 -3.39 27.55 12.98
N ASN A 385 -3.08 28.22 14.08
CA ASN A 385 -2.20 27.70 15.14
C ASN A 385 -2.70 26.34 15.69
N PHE A 386 -4.01 26.15 15.77
CA PHE A 386 -4.61 24.88 16.17
C PHE A 386 -4.32 23.78 15.14
N TYR A 387 -4.55 24.06 13.85
CA TYR A 387 -4.33 23.09 12.77
C TYR A 387 -2.87 22.69 12.60
N HIS A 388 -1.91 23.58 12.86
CA HIS A 388 -0.49 23.24 12.84
C HIS A 388 -0.12 22.27 13.96
N ARG A 389 -0.55 22.58 15.19
CA ARG A 389 -0.32 21.68 16.32
C ARG A 389 -1.00 20.33 16.08
N TRP A 390 -2.21 20.34 15.51
CA TRP A 390 -2.94 19.14 15.13
C TRP A 390 -2.20 18.30 14.09
N PHE A 391 -1.66 18.95 13.05
CA PHE A 391 -0.84 18.32 12.03
C PHE A 391 0.43 17.71 12.61
N ASP A 392 1.18 18.44 13.45
CA ASP A 392 2.40 17.94 14.10
C ASP A 392 2.08 16.74 15.00
N CYS A 393 0.96 16.76 15.73
CA CYS A 393 0.50 15.62 16.53
C CYS A 393 0.19 14.38 15.68
N ILE A 394 -0.59 14.53 14.59
CA ILE A 394 -0.92 13.42 13.69
C ILE A 394 0.35 12.88 13.01
N PHE A 395 1.24 13.77 12.58
CA PHE A 395 2.51 13.40 11.95
C PHE A 395 3.38 12.59 12.92
N LEU A 396 3.56 13.06 14.16
CA LEU A 396 4.35 12.35 15.16
C LEU A 396 3.72 11.00 15.53
N LEU A 397 2.40 10.94 15.69
CA LEU A 397 1.69 9.68 15.96
C LEU A 397 1.89 8.67 14.82
N SER A 398 1.81 9.13 13.56
CA SER A 398 2.06 8.28 12.40
C SER A 398 3.52 7.80 12.29
N ALA A 399 4.48 8.66 12.67
CA ALA A 399 5.90 8.32 12.70
C ALA A 399 6.20 7.29 13.80
N LEU A 400 5.66 7.49 15.01
CA LEU A 400 5.78 6.54 16.13
C LEU A 400 5.14 5.20 15.79
N PHE A 401 3.96 5.21 15.16
CA PHE A 401 3.31 3.99 14.70
C PHE A 401 4.16 3.25 13.65
N SER A 402 4.74 3.98 12.71
CA SER A 402 5.64 3.41 11.69
C SER A 402 6.92 2.84 12.31
N ILE A 403 7.52 3.53 13.27
CA ILE A 403 8.69 3.05 14.04
C ILE A 403 8.31 1.80 14.85
N GLY A 404 7.15 1.80 15.49
CA GLY A 404 6.63 0.65 16.23
C GLY A 404 6.44 -0.58 15.34
N ILE A 405 5.90 -0.40 14.13
CA ILE A 405 5.79 -1.47 13.14
C ILE A 405 7.18 -1.97 12.72
N LEU A 406 8.12 -1.07 12.43
CA LEU A 406 9.49 -1.45 12.06
C LEU A 406 10.18 -2.22 13.18
N TYR A 407 9.97 -1.84 14.44
CA TYR A 407 10.52 -2.53 15.61
C TYR A 407 9.91 -3.93 15.79
N LEU A 408 8.58 -4.05 15.69
CA LEU A 408 7.91 -5.35 15.74
C LEU A 408 8.37 -6.24 14.59
N ARG A 409 8.53 -5.69 13.38
CA ARG A 409 9.03 -6.39 12.21
C ARG A 409 10.46 -6.87 12.37
N TYR A 410 11.36 -6.03 12.92
CA TYR A 410 12.73 -6.41 13.25
C TYR A 410 12.75 -7.60 14.22
N ARG A 411 11.88 -7.58 15.24
CA ARG A 411 11.75 -8.66 16.20
C ARG A 411 11.21 -9.96 15.58
N SER A 412 10.21 -9.87 14.72
CA SER A 412 9.63 -11.04 14.02
C SER A 412 10.61 -11.68 13.04
N SER A 413 11.37 -10.88 12.28
CA SER A 413 12.39 -11.38 11.33
C SER A 413 13.52 -12.12 12.04
N GLN A 414 13.97 -11.60 13.18
CA GLN A 414 14.93 -12.30 14.06
C GLN A 414 14.39 -13.65 14.52
N GLN A 415 13.13 -13.72 14.95
CA GLN A 415 12.51 -14.98 15.37
C GLN A 415 12.38 -16.01 14.23
N SER A 416 11.96 -15.60 13.03
CA SER A 416 11.84 -16.52 11.89
C SER A 416 13.17 -17.13 11.49
N LEU A 417 14.26 -16.36 11.50
CA LEU A 417 15.61 -16.87 11.22
C LEU A 417 16.03 -17.94 12.24
N THR A 418 15.80 -17.69 13.54
CA THR A 418 16.16 -18.66 14.58
C THR A 418 15.31 -19.94 14.56
N LEU A 419 14.04 -19.87 14.19
CA LEU A 419 13.17 -21.03 14.05
C LEU A 419 13.51 -21.86 12.81
N TYR A 420 13.88 -21.19 11.72
CA TYR A 420 14.30 -21.82 10.48
C TYR A 420 15.59 -22.62 10.68
N ASP A 421 16.62 -22.02 11.30
CA ASP A 421 17.89 -22.73 11.59
C ASP A 421 17.66 -23.97 12.47
N LYS A 422 16.81 -23.87 13.50
CA LYS A 422 16.47 -25.00 14.37
C LYS A 422 15.73 -26.12 13.63
N ASN A 423 14.78 -25.78 12.76
CA ASN A 423 14.04 -26.77 11.98
C ASN A 423 14.94 -27.44 10.93
N PHE A 424 15.79 -26.68 10.26
CA PHE A 424 16.77 -27.21 9.32
C PHE A 424 17.76 -28.16 10.00
N GLU A 425 18.30 -27.77 11.16
CA GLU A 425 19.21 -28.61 11.96
C GLU A 425 18.51 -29.89 12.44
N LYS A 426 17.23 -29.81 12.81
CA LYS A 426 16.43 -30.97 13.23
C LYS A 426 16.16 -31.94 12.08
N VAL A 427 15.91 -31.43 10.88
CA VAL A 427 15.74 -32.25 9.67
C VAL A 427 17.04 -32.93 9.27
N MET A 428 18.18 -32.22 9.32
CA MET A 428 19.50 -32.79 9.06
C MET A 428 19.90 -33.88 10.07
N LYS A 429 19.44 -33.80 11.32
CA LYS A 429 19.68 -34.83 12.35
C LYS A 429 18.78 -36.07 12.23
N LEU A 430 17.73 -36.01 11.40
CA LEU A 430 16.81 -37.12 11.15
C LEU A 430 17.17 -37.93 9.88
N GLN A 431 18.16 -37.47 9.12
CA GLN A 431 18.91 -38.27 8.14
C GLN A 431 20.08 -38.96 8.83
#